data_AF-A0AAD0TWF1-F1
#
_entry.id   AF-A0AAD0TWF1-F1
#
_cell.length_a   1.000
_cell.length_b   1.000
_cell.length_c   1.000
_cell.angle_alpha   90.00
_cell.angle_beta   90.00
_cell.angle_gamma   90.00
#
_symmetry.space_group_name_H-M   'P 1'
#
loop_
_entity.id
_entity.type
_entity.pdbx_description
1 polymer ?
#
loop_
_entity_poly.entity_id
_entity_poly.type
_entity_poly.pdbx_seq_one_letter_code
_entity_poly.pdbx_strand_id
1 'polypeptide(L)'
;MSSTLDNNYKVMHIDYASYLDGACYMSGWLVSEADIPAISVSIEDEGNTLAKVFYEFFERDDLITALNLPDTVNAYGFILVAEQSEPVFNKLVFKLENKEVSASSLEPVIIDSPDVILAALGTRKASFLRQVQEGLNNSLDASDKPTDPTSISHHFDFCIIIDSNLLYFNGWALTDGDMSDIIVEDEEGKGYQVTECFRYLRTDINTKFGLADNYNAGMVCVCRLPTDFLPEKLIIKASENRIMTSDVDSSGSSQLPKTEILKDYLSFVNVHKARFFDNGQPAILRHLADIWQAESIMDNLFPEVGMFGDVNVQPTVSVIIPIYGRYDFLQHQLLAFSSDADMQNHEIIYVLDDPRIEREFNITCHGVFNTFKHPFKTIHAGKNLGFAGANNLGASIATGKYILALNSDVMPSKKGWLGRLAEKFASLDSPGILGTKLVYEDETIQHIGMVFQDDAYYPGIWMNYHPHKGMPSHLINTKETELTELVTGACMLMEKDFFISVGGFDTRYILGDFEDSDLCLKAYRHNKKIYIDTQESLYHLERLSQNLVDSGDWKYKLTLLNGLYQKEKWGDAIKEVKQQNV
;
A
#
# COMPACT_ATOMS: atom_id res chain seq x y z
N MET A 1 54.64 -23.43 4.94
CA MET A 1 53.78 -24.54 4.49
C MET A 1 52.54 -24.52 5.37
N SER A 2 51.40 -24.39 4.70
CA SER A 2 49.99 -24.54 5.09
C SER A 2 49.57 -24.90 6.52
N SER A 3 48.38 -24.35 6.85
CA SER A 3 47.30 -24.85 7.72
C SER A 3 47.63 -24.94 9.22
N THR A 4 46.83 -24.37 10.12
CA THR A 4 45.38 -24.61 10.23
C THR A 4 44.65 -23.45 10.94
N LEU A 5 43.78 -22.75 10.21
CA LEU A 5 42.49 -22.36 10.77
C LEU A 5 41.63 -23.62 10.75
N ASP A 6 41.45 -24.27 11.90
CA ASP A 6 40.19 -24.95 12.18
C ASP A 6 39.97 -25.12 13.69
N ASN A 7 38.81 -24.68 14.15
CA ASN A 7 37.84 -25.51 14.85
C ASN A 7 36.57 -24.68 15.05
N ASN A 8 35.75 -24.64 13.99
CA ASN A 8 34.34 -24.25 13.96
C ASN A 8 33.93 -22.76 13.95
N TYR A 9 34.66 -21.89 13.25
CA TYR A 9 34.06 -20.65 12.74
C TYR A 9 34.00 -20.70 11.21
N LYS A 10 32.77 -20.70 10.69
CA LYS A 10 32.44 -20.83 9.27
C LYS A 10 33.05 -19.62 8.53
N VAL A 11 33.79 -19.85 7.45
CA VAL A 11 34.39 -18.79 6.58
C VAL A 11 33.29 -17.87 6.00
N MET A 12 32.05 -18.32 6.07
CA MET A 12 30.85 -17.66 5.59
C MET A 12 29.66 -18.10 6.45
N HIS A 13 28.65 -17.26 6.59
CA HIS A 13 27.35 -17.61 7.13
C HIS A 13 26.27 -16.99 6.25
N ILE A 14 25.18 -17.71 6.04
CA ILE A 14 23.99 -17.19 5.37
C ILE A 14 22.99 -16.92 6.49
N ASP A 15 22.64 -15.65 6.66
CA ASP A 15 21.63 -15.25 7.64
C ASP A 15 20.24 -15.57 7.09
N TYR A 16 20.00 -15.26 5.80
CA TYR A 16 18.70 -15.44 5.14
C TYR A 16 18.82 -15.86 3.67
N ALA A 17 17.84 -16.63 3.20
CA ALA A 17 17.65 -16.95 1.79
C ALA A 17 16.16 -16.94 1.42
N SER A 18 15.83 -16.45 0.23
CA SER A 18 14.48 -16.40 -0.34
C SER A 18 14.51 -16.73 -1.82
N TYR A 19 13.47 -17.39 -2.31
CA TYR A 19 13.26 -17.61 -3.75
C TYR A 19 12.03 -16.83 -4.20
N LEU A 20 12.19 -15.97 -5.20
CA LEU A 20 11.09 -15.18 -5.77
C LEU A 20 11.35 -14.97 -7.27
N ASP A 21 10.34 -15.21 -8.10
CA ASP A 21 10.32 -14.88 -9.53
C ASP A 21 11.56 -15.34 -10.33
N GLY A 22 12.00 -16.58 -10.13
CA GLY A 22 13.16 -17.12 -10.87
C GLY A 22 14.51 -16.61 -10.38
N ALA A 23 14.57 -15.98 -9.20
CA ALA A 23 15.80 -15.51 -8.58
C ALA A 23 15.93 -15.95 -7.12
N CYS A 24 17.14 -16.35 -6.74
CA CYS A 24 17.51 -16.67 -5.38
C CYS A 24 18.19 -15.45 -4.74
N TYR A 25 17.58 -14.92 -3.68
CA TYR A 25 18.07 -13.79 -2.90
C TYR A 25 18.70 -14.33 -1.61
N MET A 26 19.92 -13.90 -1.31
CA MET A 26 20.66 -14.33 -0.14
C MET A 26 21.32 -13.14 0.55
N SER A 27 21.38 -13.19 1.87
CA SER A 27 22.19 -12.27 2.66
C SER A 27 22.93 -13.03 3.74
N GLY A 28 24.11 -12.55 4.08
CA GLY A 28 24.91 -13.14 5.13
C GLY A 28 26.18 -12.36 5.40
N TRP A 29 27.16 -13.04 5.96
CA TRP A 29 28.49 -12.48 6.18
C TRP A 29 29.58 -13.49 5.88
N LEU A 30 30.78 -12.99 5.60
CA LEU A 30 31.96 -13.80 5.36
C LEU A 30 33.21 -13.11 5.90
N VAL A 31 34.27 -13.90 6.03
CA VAL A 31 35.57 -13.45 6.47
C VAL A 31 36.57 -13.70 5.35
N SER A 32 37.34 -12.68 4.95
CA SER A 32 38.33 -12.79 3.87
C SER A 32 39.65 -12.08 4.22
N GLU A 33 40.76 -12.61 3.68
CA GLU A 33 42.09 -11.97 3.70
C GLU A 33 42.26 -10.94 2.56
N ALA A 34 41.32 -10.86 1.60
CA ALA A 34 41.32 -9.84 0.55
C ALA A 34 40.47 -8.62 0.89
N ASP A 35 40.82 -7.48 0.29
CA ASP A 35 40.08 -6.22 0.42
C ASP A 35 38.73 -6.23 -0.32
N ILE A 36 38.59 -7.06 -1.37
CA ILE A 36 37.34 -7.24 -2.11
C ILE A 36 37.23 -8.72 -2.51
N PRO A 37 36.43 -9.52 -1.79
CA PRO A 37 36.28 -10.94 -2.09
C PRO A 37 35.53 -11.14 -3.41
N ALA A 38 36.03 -12.04 -4.26
CA ALA A 38 35.32 -12.47 -5.47
C ALA A 38 34.43 -13.68 -5.13
N ILE A 39 33.14 -13.59 -5.42
CA ILE A 39 32.19 -14.70 -5.27
C ILE A 39 31.80 -15.22 -6.64
N SER A 40 31.85 -16.54 -6.79
CA SER A 40 31.04 -17.25 -7.78
C SER A 40 30.20 -18.30 -7.09
N VAL A 41 28.98 -18.49 -7.59
CA VAL A 41 28.00 -19.43 -7.03
C VAL A 41 27.65 -20.46 -8.09
N SER A 42 27.72 -21.74 -7.74
CA SER A 42 27.31 -22.85 -8.60
C SER A 42 26.40 -23.83 -7.86
N ILE A 43 25.56 -24.54 -8.60
CA ILE A 43 24.66 -25.57 -8.05
C ILE A 43 25.24 -26.95 -8.33
N GLU A 44 25.47 -27.73 -7.28
CA GLU A 44 25.81 -29.16 -7.38
C GLU A 44 24.52 -29.99 -7.33
N ASP A 45 23.80 -30.03 -8.45
CA ASP A 45 22.90 -31.16 -8.76
C ASP A 45 23.18 -31.71 -10.17
N GLU A 46 23.73 -30.88 -11.08
CA GLU A 46 24.18 -31.31 -12.42
C GLU A 46 25.46 -30.60 -12.92
N GLY A 47 26.20 -29.92 -12.04
CA GLY A 47 27.40 -29.15 -12.42
C GLY A 47 27.10 -27.84 -13.18
N ASN A 48 25.83 -27.41 -13.18
CA ASN A 48 25.43 -26.15 -13.80
C ASN A 48 25.88 -24.96 -12.95
N THR A 49 26.58 -24.03 -13.61
CA THR A 49 26.95 -22.73 -13.00
C THR A 49 25.75 -21.80 -13.14
N LEU A 50 25.40 -21.06 -12.07
CA LEU A 50 24.35 -20.04 -12.15
C LEU A 50 24.71 -19.02 -13.23
N ALA A 51 23.75 -18.68 -14.09
CA ALA A 51 24.01 -17.90 -15.30
C ALA A 51 24.50 -16.48 -15.01
N LYS A 52 24.02 -15.88 -13.92
CA LYS A 52 24.42 -14.54 -13.45
C LYS A 52 24.26 -14.43 -11.93
N VAL A 53 25.28 -13.86 -11.30
CA VAL A 53 25.31 -13.58 -9.86
C VAL A 53 25.63 -12.10 -9.67
N PHE A 54 24.75 -11.39 -8.98
CA PHE A 54 24.94 -10.00 -8.55
C PHE A 54 25.20 -10.00 -7.06
N TYR A 55 26.19 -9.25 -6.60
CA TYR A 55 26.49 -9.17 -5.18
C TYR A 55 27.03 -7.78 -4.80
N GLU A 56 26.80 -7.41 -3.54
CA GLU A 56 27.34 -6.20 -2.93
C GLU A 56 27.88 -6.54 -1.54
N PHE A 57 29.03 -5.97 -1.16
CA PHE A 57 29.62 -6.13 0.16
C PHE A 57 29.56 -4.86 0.99
N PHE A 58 29.48 -5.04 2.30
CA PHE A 58 29.61 -3.96 3.28
C PHE A 58 30.45 -4.43 4.47
N GLU A 59 31.22 -3.52 5.05
CA GLU A 59 32.12 -3.83 6.16
C GLU A 59 31.35 -4.16 7.44
N ARG A 60 31.87 -5.12 8.21
CA ARG A 60 31.28 -5.61 9.47
C ARG A 60 32.34 -5.67 10.57
N ASP A 61 32.80 -4.50 11.01
CA ASP A 61 33.79 -4.35 12.09
C ASP A 61 33.33 -4.98 13.42
N ASP A 62 32.02 -5.04 13.61
CA ASP A 62 31.39 -5.73 14.74
C ASP A 62 31.73 -7.23 14.75
N LEU A 63 31.87 -7.87 13.58
CA LEU A 63 32.26 -9.28 13.48
C LEU A 63 33.74 -9.50 13.75
N ILE A 64 34.62 -8.56 13.37
CA ILE A 64 36.06 -8.61 13.70
C ILE A 64 36.22 -8.65 15.22
N THR A 65 35.49 -7.78 15.91
CA THR A 65 35.50 -7.69 17.37
C THR A 65 34.86 -8.92 18.02
N ALA A 66 33.67 -9.33 17.55
CA ALA A 66 32.91 -10.43 18.13
C ALA A 66 33.58 -11.81 17.93
N LEU A 67 34.26 -12.02 16.81
CA LEU A 67 34.95 -13.27 16.48
C LEU A 67 36.44 -13.22 16.83
N ASN A 68 36.93 -12.10 17.37
CA ASN A 68 38.33 -11.89 17.75
C ASN A 68 39.31 -12.21 16.62
N LEU A 69 39.04 -11.65 15.43
CA LEU A 69 39.81 -11.89 14.21
C LEU A 69 41.13 -11.09 14.20
N PRO A 70 42.20 -11.59 13.54
CA PRO A 70 43.45 -10.83 13.39
C PRO A 70 43.26 -9.59 12.51
N ASP A 71 44.06 -8.54 12.75
CA ASP A 71 44.06 -7.29 11.95
C ASP A 71 44.38 -7.49 10.45
N THR A 72 44.84 -8.68 10.06
CA THR A 72 45.13 -9.05 8.67
C THR A 72 43.93 -9.65 7.94
N VAL A 73 42.76 -9.66 8.58
CA VAL A 73 41.55 -10.32 8.07
C VAL A 73 40.37 -9.36 8.13
N ASN A 74 39.64 -9.26 7.03
CA ASN A 74 38.47 -8.42 6.89
C ASN A 74 37.18 -9.24 7.11
N ALA A 75 36.15 -8.61 7.65
CA ALA A 75 34.81 -9.20 7.75
C ALA A 75 33.80 -8.36 6.95
N TYR A 76 33.04 -9.05 6.10
CA TYR A 76 32.07 -8.43 5.20
C TYR A 76 30.69 -9.03 5.41
N GLY A 77 29.67 -8.18 5.48
CA GLY A 77 28.32 -8.56 5.12
C GLY A 77 28.17 -8.60 3.60
N PHE A 78 27.34 -9.48 3.08
CA PHE A 78 27.03 -9.56 1.66
C PHE A 78 25.52 -9.68 1.42
N ILE A 79 25.10 -9.14 0.29
CA ILE A 79 23.81 -9.46 -0.33
C ILE A 79 24.09 -9.98 -1.72
N LEU A 80 23.36 -11.01 -2.12
CA LEU A 80 23.54 -11.70 -3.38
C LEU A 80 22.19 -12.02 -4.03
N VAL A 81 22.11 -11.84 -5.35
CA VAL A 81 21.00 -12.28 -6.19
C VAL A 81 21.56 -13.19 -7.27
N ALA A 82 21.05 -14.41 -7.35
CA ALA A 82 21.41 -15.38 -8.37
C ALA A 82 20.20 -15.73 -9.22
N GLU A 83 20.33 -15.63 -10.54
CA GLU A 83 19.30 -16.04 -11.48
C GLU A 83 19.20 -17.56 -11.55
N GLN A 84 18.00 -18.11 -11.39
CA GLN A 84 17.77 -19.55 -11.32
C GLN A 84 16.40 -19.97 -11.87
N SER A 85 16.43 -20.77 -12.94
CA SER A 85 15.26 -21.27 -13.64
C SER A 85 14.41 -22.30 -12.88
N GLU A 86 14.96 -23.01 -11.89
CA GLU A 86 14.19 -23.97 -11.07
C GLU A 86 14.47 -23.85 -9.56
N PRO A 87 13.45 -23.92 -8.68
CA PRO A 87 13.58 -23.67 -7.24
C PRO A 87 14.28 -24.77 -6.44
N VAL A 88 14.54 -25.94 -7.03
CA VAL A 88 15.08 -27.10 -6.31
C VAL A 88 16.59 -27.19 -6.52
N PHE A 89 17.38 -27.01 -5.46
CA PHE A 89 18.80 -27.29 -5.47
C PHE A 89 19.24 -27.94 -4.15
N ASN A 90 20.08 -28.98 -4.24
CA ASN A 90 20.54 -29.74 -3.07
C ASN A 90 21.74 -29.09 -2.36
N LYS A 91 22.54 -28.30 -3.08
CA LYS A 91 23.76 -27.68 -2.55
C LYS A 91 24.19 -26.46 -3.36
N LEU A 92 24.38 -25.33 -2.68
CA LEU A 92 25.06 -24.15 -3.20
C LEU A 92 26.58 -24.29 -2.96
N VAL A 93 27.40 -23.86 -3.91
CA VAL A 93 28.85 -23.84 -3.76
C VAL A 93 29.34 -22.43 -3.96
N PHE A 94 29.97 -21.86 -2.93
CA PHE A 94 30.65 -20.58 -3.02
C PHE A 94 32.12 -20.83 -3.32
N LYS A 95 32.63 -20.24 -4.40
CA LYS A 95 34.07 -20.14 -4.62
C LYS A 95 34.52 -18.73 -4.26
N LEU A 96 35.27 -18.65 -3.16
CA LEU A 96 35.92 -17.44 -2.68
C LEU A 96 37.39 -17.55 -3.02
N GLU A 97 37.91 -16.67 -3.89
CA GLU A 97 39.35 -16.58 -4.18
C GLU A 97 40.00 -17.91 -4.61
N ASN A 98 39.27 -18.70 -5.41
CA ASN A 98 39.65 -20.05 -5.86
C ASN A 98 39.68 -21.14 -4.78
N LYS A 99 39.14 -20.88 -3.58
CA LYS A 99 38.84 -21.89 -2.55
C LYS A 99 37.35 -22.18 -2.51
N GLU A 100 37.01 -23.45 -2.45
CA GLU A 100 35.63 -23.90 -2.40
C GLU A 100 35.14 -23.96 -0.95
N VAL A 101 34.01 -23.32 -0.67
CA VAL A 101 33.33 -23.39 0.62
C VAL A 101 32.06 -24.21 0.44
N SER A 102 32.03 -25.40 1.03
CA SER A 102 30.89 -26.33 0.93
C SER A 102 29.71 -25.86 1.78
N ALA A 103 28.52 -25.67 1.17
CA ALA A 103 27.31 -25.20 1.84
C ALA A 103 26.64 -26.20 2.79
N SER A 104 27.15 -27.42 2.96
CA SER A 104 26.66 -28.39 3.95
C SER A 104 26.78 -27.93 5.42
N SER A 105 27.27 -26.71 5.67
CA SER A 105 27.43 -26.08 6.99
C SER A 105 26.65 -24.77 7.14
N LEU A 106 25.93 -24.31 6.12
CA LEU A 106 25.19 -23.05 6.10
C LEU A 106 23.69 -23.37 6.21
N GLU A 107 23.09 -23.19 7.37
CA GLU A 107 21.63 -23.32 7.56
C GLU A 107 21.00 -21.92 7.44
N PRO A 108 20.42 -21.55 6.28
CA PRO A 108 19.75 -20.26 6.14
C PRO A 108 18.43 -20.25 6.90
N VAL A 109 18.05 -19.09 7.44
CA VAL A 109 16.66 -18.87 7.85
C VAL A 109 15.87 -18.47 6.61
N ILE A 110 14.84 -19.23 6.27
CA ILE A 110 13.97 -18.92 5.13
C ILE A 110 13.02 -17.79 5.53
N ILE A 111 13.06 -16.69 4.79
CA ILE A 111 12.16 -15.55 4.96
C ILE A 111 11.57 -15.18 3.59
N ASP A 112 10.25 -15.23 3.48
CA ASP A 112 9.51 -14.88 2.26
C ASP A 112 9.29 -13.35 2.15
N SER A 113 10.37 -12.55 2.22
CA SER A 113 10.29 -11.09 2.10
C SER A 113 11.60 -10.46 1.62
N PRO A 114 11.67 -10.02 0.35
CA PRO A 114 12.82 -9.29 -0.21
C PRO A 114 13.11 -7.96 0.50
N ASP A 115 12.11 -7.36 1.14
CA ASP A 115 12.26 -6.08 1.83
C ASP A 115 13.20 -6.16 3.03
N VAL A 116 13.22 -7.30 3.73
CA VAL A 116 14.15 -7.57 4.84
C VAL A 116 15.60 -7.57 4.34
N ILE A 117 15.83 -8.17 3.16
CA ILE A 117 17.14 -8.22 2.52
C ILE A 117 17.55 -6.82 2.06
N LEU A 118 16.66 -6.10 1.38
CA LEU A 118 16.95 -4.77 0.85
C LEU A 118 17.15 -3.71 1.94
N ALA A 119 16.54 -3.87 3.12
CA ALA A 119 16.74 -2.97 4.25
C ALA A 119 18.20 -2.97 4.73
N ALA A 120 18.91 -4.10 4.63
CA ALA A 120 20.30 -4.22 5.06
C ALA A 120 21.28 -3.38 4.21
N LEU A 121 20.88 -2.97 2.99
CA LEU A 121 21.72 -2.15 2.11
C LEU A 121 21.73 -0.66 2.46
N GLY A 122 20.78 -0.19 3.27
CA GLY A 122 20.61 1.23 3.58
C GLY A 122 20.66 2.11 2.32
N THR A 123 21.62 3.05 2.26
CA THR A 123 21.77 4.00 1.15
C THR A 123 22.28 3.37 -0.15
N ARG A 124 22.84 2.15 -0.12
CA ARG A 124 23.37 1.46 -1.31
C ARG A 124 22.28 0.72 -2.12
N LYS A 125 21.06 0.62 -1.58
CA LYS A 125 19.90 -0.07 -2.19
C LYS A 125 19.68 0.36 -3.65
N ALA A 126 19.70 1.66 -3.94
CA ALA A 126 19.42 2.17 -5.28
C ALA A 126 20.47 1.76 -6.33
N SER A 127 21.75 1.67 -5.94
CA SER A 127 22.84 1.26 -6.84
C SER A 127 22.78 -0.23 -7.12
N PHE A 128 22.56 -1.04 -6.08
CA PHE A 128 22.43 -2.48 -6.21
C PHE A 128 21.23 -2.89 -7.06
N LEU A 129 20.05 -2.29 -6.81
CA LEU A 129 18.86 -2.53 -7.62
C LEU A 129 19.08 -2.14 -9.09
N ARG A 130 19.80 -1.05 -9.36
CA ARG A 130 20.15 -0.68 -10.73
C ARG A 130 21.05 -1.72 -11.39
N GLN A 131 22.07 -2.24 -10.70
CA GLN A 131 22.95 -3.28 -11.24
C GLN A 131 22.19 -4.59 -11.52
N VAL A 132 21.30 -4.99 -10.61
CA VAL A 132 20.43 -6.16 -10.79
C VAL A 132 19.50 -5.94 -11.97
N GLN A 133 18.84 -4.78 -12.07
CA GLN A 133 17.96 -4.43 -13.20
C GLN A 133 18.71 -4.39 -14.53
N GLU A 134 19.86 -3.72 -14.60
CA GLU A 134 20.71 -3.70 -15.80
C GLU A 134 21.18 -5.11 -16.18
N GLY A 135 21.51 -5.92 -15.18
CA GLY A 135 21.94 -7.29 -15.34
C GLY A 135 20.86 -8.26 -15.84
N LEU A 136 19.65 -8.14 -15.30
CA LEU A 136 18.46 -8.91 -15.71
C LEU A 136 17.90 -8.41 -17.05
N ASN A 137 17.88 -7.10 -17.30
CA ASN A 137 17.47 -6.53 -18.60
C ASN A 137 18.45 -6.92 -19.72
N ASN A 138 19.69 -7.27 -19.36
CA ASN A 138 20.68 -7.87 -20.24
C ASN A 138 20.48 -9.40 -20.45
N SER A 139 19.42 -10.03 -19.92
CA SER A 139 19.06 -11.44 -20.22
C SER A 139 18.01 -11.59 -21.33
N LEU A 140 17.36 -10.52 -21.83
CA LEU A 140 16.56 -10.70 -23.06
C LEU A 140 17.50 -10.91 -24.26
N ASP A 141 17.33 -12.03 -24.93
CA ASP A 141 18.22 -12.54 -25.94
C ASP A 141 18.29 -11.58 -27.15
N ALA A 142 19.49 -11.35 -27.69
CA ALA A 142 19.69 -10.41 -28.81
C ALA A 142 19.05 -10.89 -30.14
N SER A 143 18.47 -12.09 -30.14
CA SER A 143 17.70 -12.71 -31.23
C SER A 143 16.27 -12.18 -31.37
N ASP A 144 15.75 -11.39 -30.42
CA ASP A 144 14.38 -10.83 -30.46
C ASP A 144 14.19 -9.62 -31.40
N LYS A 145 15.21 -9.28 -32.20
CA LYS A 145 14.99 -8.39 -33.34
C LYS A 145 14.11 -9.11 -34.36
N PRO A 146 12.98 -8.52 -34.77
CA PRO A 146 12.04 -9.21 -35.64
C PRO A 146 12.75 -9.52 -36.96
N THR A 147 12.85 -10.81 -37.27
CA THR A 147 13.39 -11.31 -38.55
C THR A 147 12.35 -11.19 -39.68
N ASP A 148 11.08 -10.98 -39.33
CA ASP A 148 9.95 -10.79 -40.23
C ASP A 148 9.44 -9.33 -40.17
N PRO A 149 9.39 -8.61 -41.31
CA PRO A 149 8.87 -7.23 -41.39
C PRO A 149 7.37 -7.08 -41.04
N THR A 150 6.63 -8.18 -40.87
CA THR A 150 5.23 -8.18 -40.42
C THR A 150 5.06 -8.37 -38.91
N SER A 151 6.12 -8.78 -38.20
CA SER A 151 6.11 -9.04 -36.76
C SER A 151 6.57 -7.82 -35.96
N ILE A 152 5.86 -7.51 -34.87
CA ILE A 152 6.27 -6.51 -33.88
C ILE A 152 6.87 -7.26 -32.71
N SER A 153 8.01 -6.79 -32.17
CA SER A 153 8.55 -7.32 -30.93
C SER A 153 7.80 -6.72 -29.74
N HIS A 154 7.38 -7.58 -28.82
CA HIS A 154 6.74 -7.19 -27.57
C HIS A 154 7.07 -8.18 -26.45
N HIS A 155 6.78 -7.76 -25.23
CA HIS A 155 6.89 -8.58 -24.04
C HIS A 155 5.92 -8.05 -22.98
N PHE A 156 5.35 -8.95 -22.19
CA PHE A 156 4.63 -8.57 -20.97
C PHE A 156 5.55 -8.75 -19.79
N ASP A 157 5.74 -7.67 -19.04
CA ASP A 157 6.42 -7.76 -17.75
C ASP A 157 5.44 -8.40 -16.73
N PHE A 158 4.15 -8.03 -16.80
CA PHE A 158 3.04 -8.63 -16.04
C PHE A 158 1.76 -8.69 -16.87
N CYS A 159 0.96 -9.75 -16.72
CA CYS A 159 -0.38 -9.89 -17.28
C CYS A 159 -1.26 -10.71 -16.33
N ILE A 160 -2.27 -10.08 -15.73
CA ILE A 160 -3.08 -10.70 -14.66
C ILE A 160 -4.55 -10.33 -14.79
N ILE A 161 -5.42 -11.23 -14.31
CA ILE A 161 -6.85 -10.96 -14.13
C ILE A 161 -7.12 -10.77 -12.64
N ILE A 162 -7.67 -9.62 -12.30
CA ILE A 162 -8.04 -9.21 -10.95
C ILE A 162 -9.55 -9.36 -10.80
N ASP A 163 -10.01 -9.86 -9.66
CA ASP A 163 -11.42 -9.98 -9.29
C ASP A 163 -12.31 -10.64 -10.37
N SER A 164 -11.77 -11.67 -11.04
CA SER A 164 -12.42 -12.49 -12.08
C SER A 164 -12.76 -11.79 -13.40
N ASN A 165 -12.64 -10.46 -13.52
CA ASN A 165 -13.03 -9.78 -14.75
C ASN A 165 -12.27 -8.49 -15.09
N LEU A 166 -11.23 -8.11 -14.37
CA LEU A 166 -10.40 -6.99 -14.78
C LEU A 166 -9.02 -7.47 -15.21
N LEU A 167 -8.70 -7.34 -16.49
CA LEU A 167 -7.38 -7.59 -17.02
C LEU A 167 -6.48 -6.37 -16.81
N TYR A 168 -5.34 -6.57 -16.16
CA TYR A 168 -4.25 -5.60 -16.07
C TYR A 168 -3.00 -6.22 -16.69
N PHE A 169 -2.35 -5.50 -17.58
CA PHE A 169 -1.04 -5.91 -18.07
C PHE A 169 -0.13 -4.71 -18.35
N ASN A 170 1.15 -4.92 -18.12
CA ASN A 170 2.21 -3.96 -18.45
C ASN A 170 3.33 -4.67 -19.23
N GLY A 171 4.17 -3.90 -19.90
CA GLY A 171 5.26 -4.44 -20.69
C GLY A 171 5.79 -3.43 -21.70
N TRP A 172 6.29 -3.93 -22.83
CA TRP A 172 6.73 -3.10 -23.94
C TRP A 172 6.31 -3.69 -25.28
N ALA A 173 6.09 -2.84 -26.28
CA ALA A 173 5.83 -3.26 -27.65
C ALA A 173 6.42 -2.26 -28.65
N LEU A 174 6.99 -2.73 -29.76
CA LEU A 174 7.65 -1.88 -30.76
C LEU A 174 6.73 -1.54 -31.93
N THR A 175 5.76 -0.66 -31.68
CA THR A 175 4.82 -0.14 -32.70
C THR A 175 4.98 1.37 -32.93
N ASP A 176 5.01 1.78 -34.20
CA ASP A 176 5.10 3.19 -34.62
C ASP A 176 3.76 3.96 -34.52
N GLY A 177 2.63 3.27 -34.23
CA GLY A 177 1.29 3.85 -34.13
C GLY A 177 0.56 3.60 -32.81
N ASP A 178 -0.52 4.36 -32.57
CA ASP A 178 -1.41 4.21 -31.42
C ASP A 178 -1.99 2.78 -31.36
N MET A 179 -1.88 2.14 -30.20
CA MET A 179 -2.46 0.82 -29.92
C MET A 179 -3.97 0.97 -29.69
N SER A 180 -4.71 1.26 -30.75
CA SER A 180 -6.16 1.45 -30.69
C SER A 180 -6.95 0.14 -30.77
N ASP A 181 -6.29 -0.96 -31.17
CA ASP A 181 -6.90 -2.25 -31.44
C ASP A 181 -6.23 -3.40 -30.70
N ILE A 182 -6.33 -3.37 -29.37
CA ILE A 182 -5.99 -4.51 -28.51
C ILE A 182 -7.26 -5.34 -28.31
N ILE A 183 -7.18 -6.64 -28.58
CA ILE A 183 -8.25 -7.61 -28.43
C ILE A 183 -7.74 -8.74 -27.53
N VAL A 184 -8.52 -9.16 -26.55
CA VAL A 184 -8.32 -10.46 -25.89
C VAL A 184 -9.27 -11.48 -26.47
N GLU A 185 -8.79 -12.70 -26.69
CA GLU A 185 -9.57 -13.85 -27.13
C GLU A 185 -9.63 -14.93 -26.03
N ASP A 186 -10.77 -15.57 -25.89
CA ASP A 186 -10.96 -16.77 -25.06
C ASP A 186 -10.63 -18.07 -25.82
N GLU A 187 -10.76 -19.24 -25.18
CA GLU A 187 -10.48 -20.55 -25.82
C GLU A 187 -11.36 -20.81 -27.06
N GLU A 188 -12.56 -20.21 -27.10
CA GLU A 188 -13.51 -20.34 -28.21
C GLU A 188 -13.21 -19.36 -29.36
N GLY A 189 -12.21 -18.49 -29.22
CA GLY A 189 -11.82 -17.48 -30.21
C GLY A 189 -12.74 -16.25 -30.23
N LYS A 190 -13.51 -16.01 -29.16
CA LYS A 190 -14.35 -14.82 -29.04
C LYS A 190 -13.47 -13.65 -28.60
N GLY A 191 -13.38 -12.63 -29.43
CA GLY A 191 -12.62 -11.41 -29.15
C GLY A 191 -13.38 -10.38 -28.31
N TYR A 192 -12.69 -9.74 -27.37
CA TYR A 192 -13.16 -8.57 -26.62
C TYR A 192 -12.13 -7.42 -26.72
N GLN A 193 -12.61 -6.23 -27.08
CA GLN A 193 -11.74 -5.07 -27.30
C GLN A 193 -11.30 -4.44 -25.97
N VAL A 194 -10.00 -4.25 -25.79
CA VAL A 194 -9.39 -3.46 -24.72
C VAL A 194 -9.41 -1.99 -25.11
N THR A 195 -10.02 -1.15 -24.29
CA THR A 195 -10.29 0.26 -24.60
C THR A 195 -9.32 1.25 -23.96
N GLU A 196 -8.62 0.85 -22.90
CA GLU A 196 -7.77 1.76 -22.13
C GLU A 196 -6.33 1.26 -22.09
N CYS A 197 -5.45 1.97 -22.82
CA CYS A 197 -4.03 1.70 -22.80
C CYS A 197 -3.22 2.99 -22.85
N PHE A 198 -2.10 3.00 -22.13
CA PHE A 198 -1.17 4.11 -22.02
C PHE A 198 0.24 3.65 -22.43
N ARG A 199 0.94 4.50 -23.18
CA ARG A 199 2.31 4.26 -23.65
C ARG A 199 3.28 5.18 -22.91
N TYR A 200 4.44 4.66 -22.50
CA TYR A 200 5.43 5.42 -21.74
C TYR A 200 6.87 5.13 -22.18
N LEU A 201 7.79 5.98 -21.75
CA LEU A 201 9.21 5.87 -22.07
C LEU A 201 9.88 4.71 -21.30
N ARG A 202 10.55 3.82 -22.04
CA ARG A 202 11.39 2.74 -21.49
C ARG A 202 12.80 2.88 -22.06
N THR A 203 13.66 3.63 -21.36
CA THR A 203 15.01 3.96 -21.85
C THR A 203 15.89 2.72 -22.00
N ASP A 204 15.69 1.73 -21.14
CA ASP A 204 16.30 0.40 -21.22
C ASP A 204 15.97 -0.28 -22.57
N ILE A 205 14.69 -0.28 -22.95
CA ILE A 205 14.22 -0.87 -24.22
C ILE A 205 14.71 -0.05 -25.41
N ASN A 206 14.63 1.28 -25.33
CA ASN A 206 15.10 2.15 -26.42
C ASN A 206 16.60 1.97 -26.68
N THR A 207 17.41 1.92 -25.61
CA THR A 207 18.86 1.70 -25.72
C THR A 207 19.15 0.34 -26.35
N LYS A 208 18.44 -0.71 -25.90
CA LYS A 208 18.62 -2.08 -26.38
C LYS A 208 18.32 -2.24 -27.86
N PHE A 209 17.21 -1.68 -28.33
CA PHE A 209 16.77 -1.82 -29.72
C PHE A 209 17.28 -0.71 -30.65
N GLY A 210 18.00 0.28 -30.11
CA GLY A 210 18.50 1.43 -30.87
C GLY A 210 17.39 2.35 -31.36
N LEU A 211 16.34 2.52 -30.55
CA LEU A 211 15.20 3.38 -30.84
C LEU A 211 15.51 4.83 -30.48
N ALA A 212 14.68 5.76 -30.95
CA ALA A 212 14.82 7.16 -30.57
C ALA A 212 14.62 7.37 -29.06
N ASP A 213 15.37 8.29 -28.45
CA ASP A 213 15.32 8.56 -27.00
C ASP A 213 13.92 8.97 -26.49
N ASN A 214 13.05 9.44 -27.37
CA ASN A 214 11.68 9.85 -27.06
C ASN A 214 10.63 8.80 -27.49
N TYR A 215 11.04 7.62 -27.90
CA TYR A 215 10.14 6.56 -28.31
C TYR A 215 9.48 5.91 -27.08
N ASN A 216 8.15 5.93 -27.02
CA ASN A 216 7.41 5.36 -25.89
C ASN A 216 7.25 3.85 -26.09
N ALA A 217 8.29 3.05 -25.84
CA ALA A 217 8.24 1.59 -26.00
C ALA A 217 7.38 0.87 -24.96
N GLY A 218 7.26 1.43 -23.75
CA GLY A 218 6.49 0.84 -22.66
C GLY A 218 4.98 0.93 -22.88
N MET A 219 4.24 -0.02 -22.31
CA MET A 219 2.78 -0.02 -22.30
C MET A 219 2.22 -0.48 -20.96
N VAL A 220 1.10 0.13 -20.56
CA VAL A 220 0.23 -0.36 -19.50
C VAL A 220 -1.19 -0.30 -20.04
N CYS A 221 -1.92 -1.41 -19.97
CA CYS A 221 -3.30 -1.43 -20.37
C CYS A 221 -4.16 -2.07 -19.27
N VAL A 222 -5.42 -1.64 -19.22
CA VAL A 222 -6.38 -2.15 -18.25
C VAL A 222 -7.75 -2.28 -18.92
N CYS A 223 -8.46 -3.35 -18.63
CA CYS A 223 -9.75 -3.59 -19.27
C CYS A 223 -10.67 -4.42 -18.39
N ARG A 224 -11.95 -4.03 -18.34
CA ARG A 224 -13.00 -4.85 -17.75
C ARG A 224 -13.55 -5.81 -18.80
N LEU A 225 -13.32 -7.09 -18.56
CA LEU A 225 -13.83 -8.22 -19.29
C LEU A 225 -15.25 -8.58 -18.82
N PRO A 226 -16.05 -9.26 -19.64
CA PRO A 226 -17.28 -9.90 -19.18
C PRO A 226 -16.98 -10.93 -18.08
N THR A 227 -17.89 -11.11 -17.11
CA THR A 227 -17.69 -11.99 -15.94
C THR A 227 -17.39 -13.46 -16.30
N ASP A 228 -17.92 -13.95 -17.42
CA ASP A 228 -17.72 -15.33 -17.89
C ASP A 228 -16.63 -15.43 -18.97
N PHE A 229 -15.79 -14.40 -19.13
CA PHE A 229 -14.75 -14.34 -20.17
C PHE A 229 -13.38 -14.70 -19.60
N LEU A 230 -12.80 -15.80 -20.07
CA LEU A 230 -11.47 -16.26 -19.69
C LEU A 230 -10.49 -15.99 -20.84
N PRO A 231 -9.63 -14.96 -20.75
CA PRO A 231 -8.69 -14.64 -21.81
C PRO A 231 -7.58 -15.69 -21.88
N GLU A 232 -7.36 -16.24 -23.08
CA GLU A 232 -6.22 -17.11 -23.39
C GLU A 232 -5.18 -16.40 -24.24
N LYS A 233 -5.58 -15.43 -25.06
CA LYS A 233 -4.69 -14.77 -26.01
C LYS A 233 -4.89 -13.28 -26.02
N LEU A 234 -3.80 -12.52 -26.03
CA LEU A 234 -3.81 -11.11 -26.32
C LEU A 234 -3.37 -10.89 -27.76
N ILE A 235 -4.23 -10.21 -28.52
CA ILE A 235 -3.99 -9.78 -29.89
C ILE A 235 -3.83 -8.27 -29.90
N ILE A 236 -2.65 -7.78 -30.25
CA ILE A 236 -2.44 -6.34 -30.42
C ILE A 236 -2.31 -6.05 -31.91
N LYS A 237 -3.20 -5.21 -32.43
CA LYS A 237 -3.11 -4.72 -33.81
C LYS A 237 -2.49 -3.32 -33.81
N ALA A 238 -1.45 -3.16 -34.60
CA ALA A 238 -0.79 -1.89 -34.82
C ALA A 238 -1.19 -1.28 -36.18
N SER A 239 -0.79 -0.03 -36.41
CA SER A 239 -0.89 0.61 -37.71
C SER A 239 -0.28 -0.27 -38.81
N GLU A 240 -0.90 -0.29 -39.99
CA GLU A 240 -0.49 -1.10 -41.17
C GLU A 240 -0.86 -2.60 -41.14
N ASN A 241 -1.88 -3.01 -40.37
CA ASN A 241 -2.35 -4.42 -40.26
C ASN A 241 -1.30 -5.40 -39.67
N ARG A 242 -0.32 -4.91 -38.92
CA ARG A 242 0.60 -5.78 -38.16
C ARG A 242 -0.14 -6.30 -36.92
N ILE A 243 -0.07 -7.61 -36.69
CA ILE A 243 -0.76 -8.29 -35.60
C ILE A 243 0.30 -8.95 -34.72
N MET A 244 0.23 -8.69 -33.41
CA MET A 244 0.93 -9.44 -32.38
C MET A 244 -0.04 -10.38 -31.71
N THR A 245 0.39 -11.59 -31.40
CA THR A 245 -0.37 -12.52 -30.57
C THR A 245 0.56 -13.09 -29.51
N SER A 246 0.11 -13.07 -28.27
CA SER A 246 0.78 -13.76 -27.18
C SER A 246 -0.25 -14.49 -26.34
N ASP A 247 0.15 -15.65 -25.83
CA ASP A 247 -0.63 -16.37 -24.85
C ASP A 247 -0.70 -15.52 -23.57
N VAL A 248 -1.88 -15.48 -22.97
CA VAL A 248 -2.13 -14.90 -21.66
C VAL A 248 -1.86 -16.02 -20.66
N ASP A 249 -0.74 -15.93 -19.97
CA ASP A 249 -0.45 -16.87 -18.89
C ASP A 249 -1.37 -16.58 -17.69
N SER A 250 -2.53 -17.23 -17.68
CA SER A 250 -3.47 -17.21 -16.56
C SER A 250 -3.04 -18.14 -15.41
N SER A 251 -1.99 -18.94 -15.60
CA SER A 251 -1.48 -19.89 -14.59
C SER A 251 -0.64 -19.21 -13.51
N GLY A 252 -0.13 -18.00 -13.80
CA GLY A 252 0.50 -17.08 -12.86
C GLY A 252 -0.49 -16.32 -11.96
N SER A 253 -1.57 -16.97 -11.48
CA SER A 253 -2.47 -16.37 -10.49
C SER A 253 -1.83 -16.34 -9.09
N SER A 254 -0.62 -15.80 -8.95
CA SER A 254 -0.27 -15.19 -7.67
C SER A 254 -1.18 -13.97 -7.56
N GLN A 255 -2.11 -13.99 -6.61
CA GLN A 255 -2.96 -12.83 -6.33
C GLN A 255 -2.06 -11.71 -5.79
N LEU A 256 -1.36 -11.00 -6.68
CA LEU A 256 -0.63 -9.80 -6.31
C LEU A 256 -1.62 -8.91 -5.57
N PRO A 257 -1.30 -8.48 -4.34
CA PRO A 257 -2.17 -7.57 -3.61
C PRO A 257 -2.49 -6.37 -4.50
N LYS A 258 -3.75 -5.93 -4.54
CA LYS A 258 -4.19 -4.75 -5.33
C LYS A 258 -3.31 -3.53 -5.10
N THR A 259 -2.75 -3.41 -3.90
CA THR A 259 -1.79 -2.38 -3.53
C THR A 259 -0.47 -2.45 -4.32
N GLU A 260 0.02 -3.64 -4.67
CA GLU A 260 1.22 -3.80 -5.49
C GLU A 260 0.98 -3.42 -6.95
N ILE A 261 -0.18 -3.78 -7.52
CA ILE A 261 -0.59 -3.33 -8.86
C ILE A 261 -0.66 -1.80 -8.91
N LEU A 262 -1.22 -1.18 -7.87
CA LEU A 262 -1.28 0.27 -7.77
C LEU A 262 0.11 0.89 -7.63
N LYS A 263 0.99 0.33 -6.79
CA LYS A 263 2.37 0.81 -6.64
C LYS A 263 3.14 0.71 -7.96
N ASP A 264 3.01 -0.41 -8.67
CA ASP A 264 3.59 -0.61 -10.00
C ASP A 264 3.11 0.47 -10.97
N TYR A 265 1.79 0.67 -11.08
CA TYR A 265 1.23 1.72 -11.92
C TYR A 265 1.73 3.12 -11.55
N LEU A 266 1.71 3.47 -10.26
CA LEU A 266 2.17 4.77 -9.77
C LEU A 266 3.68 4.96 -9.95
N SER A 267 4.46 3.89 -10.11
CA SER A 267 5.88 3.99 -10.44
C SER A 267 6.12 4.69 -11.80
N PHE A 268 5.17 4.57 -12.73
CA PHE A 268 5.24 5.19 -14.06
C PHE A 268 4.81 6.68 -14.07
N VAL A 269 4.16 7.15 -13.01
CA VAL A 269 3.69 8.54 -12.91
C VAL A 269 4.84 9.44 -12.46
N ASN A 270 5.11 10.54 -13.17
CA ASN A 270 6.11 11.51 -12.76
C ASN A 270 5.46 12.83 -12.33
N VAL A 271 5.28 12.96 -11.03
CA VAL A 271 4.64 14.12 -10.38
C VAL A 271 5.40 15.42 -10.61
N HIS A 272 6.71 15.39 -10.83
CA HIS A 272 7.52 16.59 -11.03
C HIS A 272 7.35 17.25 -12.42
N LYS A 273 6.49 16.73 -13.29
CA LYS A 273 6.15 17.34 -14.59
C LYS A 273 4.91 18.24 -14.46
N ALA A 274 4.87 19.35 -15.20
CA ALA A 274 3.76 20.30 -15.20
C ALA A 274 2.40 19.69 -15.59
N ARG A 275 2.42 18.60 -16.35
CA ARG A 275 1.28 17.68 -16.56
C ARG A 275 1.77 16.30 -16.14
N PHE A 276 1.58 15.97 -14.87
CA PHE A 276 2.06 14.70 -14.33
C PHE A 276 1.22 13.50 -14.78
N PHE A 277 0.01 13.77 -15.28
CA PHE A 277 -0.76 12.81 -16.06
C PHE A 277 -0.68 13.15 -17.55
N ASP A 278 -0.17 12.19 -18.33
CA ASP A 278 -0.19 12.18 -19.78
C ASP A 278 -1.55 11.64 -20.29
N ASN A 279 -1.83 11.83 -21.59
CA ASN A 279 -3.06 11.34 -22.21
C ASN A 279 -3.20 9.82 -22.03
N GLY A 280 -4.37 9.35 -21.54
CA GLY A 280 -4.67 7.93 -21.31
C GLY A 280 -4.47 7.47 -19.85
N GLN A 281 -3.53 8.06 -19.10
CA GLN A 281 -3.33 7.72 -17.68
C GLN A 281 -4.57 7.96 -16.80
N PRO A 282 -5.36 9.05 -16.97
CA PRO A 282 -6.59 9.23 -16.20
C PRO A 282 -7.62 8.11 -16.40
N ALA A 283 -7.63 7.45 -17.57
CA ALA A 283 -8.55 6.36 -17.82
C ALA A 283 -8.13 5.07 -17.12
N ILE A 284 -6.82 4.79 -17.08
CA ILE A 284 -6.28 3.69 -16.26
C ILE A 284 -6.59 3.94 -14.79
N LEU A 285 -6.42 5.17 -14.32
CA LEU A 285 -6.76 5.54 -12.95
C LEU A 285 -8.22 5.29 -12.58
N ARG A 286 -9.15 5.59 -13.48
CA ARG A 286 -10.58 5.24 -13.27
C ARG A 286 -10.75 3.73 -13.09
N HIS A 287 -10.11 2.93 -13.93
CA HIS A 287 -10.15 1.47 -13.80
C HIS A 287 -9.49 0.97 -12.52
N LEU A 288 -8.39 1.58 -12.06
CA LEU A 288 -7.77 1.24 -10.78
C LEU A 288 -8.65 1.61 -9.57
N ALA A 289 -9.35 2.74 -9.62
CA ALA A 289 -10.36 3.09 -8.61
C ALA A 289 -11.53 2.08 -8.63
N ASP A 290 -11.92 1.63 -9.81
CA ASP A 290 -12.89 0.57 -10.05
C ASP A 290 -12.43 -0.80 -9.52
N ILE A 291 -11.12 -1.14 -9.52
CA ILE A 291 -10.57 -2.34 -8.83
C ILE A 291 -10.85 -2.26 -7.34
N TRP A 292 -10.65 -1.07 -6.79
CA TRP A 292 -10.90 -0.82 -5.38
C TRP A 292 -12.41 -0.84 -5.09
N GLN A 293 -13.25 -0.44 -6.05
CA GLN A 293 -14.71 -0.46 -5.97
C GLN A 293 -15.35 -1.84 -6.19
N ALA A 294 -14.76 -2.70 -7.05
CA ALA A 294 -15.32 -4.00 -7.46
C ALA A 294 -15.50 -4.97 -6.29
N GLU A 295 -14.90 -4.65 -5.15
CA GLU A 295 -15.30 -5.19 -3.87
C GLU A 295 -16.58 -4.49 -3.42
N SER A 296 -17.72 -4.86 -4.00
CA SER A 296 -19.02 -4.62 -3.37
C SER A 296 -18.97 -5.20 -1.95
N ILE A 297 -18.66 -4.34 -0.98
CA ILE A 297 -18.32 -4.59 0.43
C ILE A 297 -19.38 -5.40 1.20
N MET A 298 -20.51 -5.76 0.59
CA MET A 298 -21.57 -6.51 1.27
C MET A 298 -22.16 -7.67 0.45
N ASP A 299 -21.75 -7.88 -0.80
CA ASP A 299 -22.26 -9.02 -1.56
C ASP A 299 -21.50 -10.28 -1.11
N ASN A 300 -22.15 -11.07 -0.27
CA ASN A 300 -21.72 -12.36 0.28
C ASN A 300 -20.68 -12.34 1.43
N LEU A 301 -20.29 -11.17 1.95
CA LEU A 301 -19.60 -11.10 3.24
C LEU A 301 -20.63 -11.29 4.36
N PHE A 302 -20.62 -12.47 5.00
CA PHE A 302 -21.19 -12.65 6.32
C PHE A 302 -20.08 -12.36 7.32
N PRO A 303 -19.93 -11.10 7.79
CA PRO A 303 -18.87 -10.79 8.72
C PRO A 303 -19.01 -11.63 9.99
N GLU A 304 -17.92 -12.31 10.38
CA GLU A 304 -17.85 -12.94 11.68
C GLU A 304 -17.76 -11.83 12.74
N VAL A 305 -18.83 -11.67 13.51
CA VAL A 305 -18.90 -10.68 14.59
C VAL A 305 -18.45 -11.34 15.89
N GLY A 306 -17.27 -10.94 16.37
CA GLY A 306 -16.79 -11.31 17.70
C GLY A 306 -17.48 -10.47 18.78
N MET A 307 -17.92 -11.11 19.86
CA MET A 307 -18.53 -10.44 21.01
C MET A 307 -17.71 -10.69 22.28
N PHE A 308 -17.28 -9.60 22.92
CA PHE A 308 -16.55 -9.65 24.18
C PHE A 308 -17.41 -9.00 25.26
N GLY A 309 -18.04 -9.81 26.11
CA GLY A 309 -18.94 -9.36 27.18
C GLY A 309 -20.35 -8.98 26.71
N ASP A 310 -21.18 -8.55 27.66
CA ASP A 310 -22.55 -8.12 27.38
C ASP A 310 -22.56 -6.67 26.89
N VAL A 311 -22.73 -6.48 25.58
CA VAL A 311 -22.78 -5.15 24.97
C VAL A 311 -24.11 -4.47 25.28
N ASN A 312 -24.08 -3.15 25.50
CA ASN A 312 -25.27 -2.34 25.75
C ASN A 312 -26.30 -2.51 24.60
N VAL A 313 -27.56 -2.75 24.96
CA VAL A 313 -28.65 -3.08 24.02
C VAL A 313 -29.22 -1.83 23.33
N GLN A 314 -28.94 -0.62 23.84
CA GLN A 314 -29.33 0.67 23.25
C GLN A 314 -28.24 1.74 23.46
N PRO A 315 -27.08 1.62 22.80
CA PRO A 315 -26.01 2.59 22.96
C PRO A 315 -26.40 3.95 22.36
N THR A 316 -25.93 5.04 22.97
CA THR A 316 -26.13 6.39 22.41
C THR A 316 -25.28 6.59 21.16
N VAL A 317 -24.03 6.11 21.19
CA VAL A 317 -23.05 6.22 20.11
C VAL A 317 -22.42 4.86 19.87
N SER A 318 -22.27 4.49 18.60
CA SER A 318 -21.42 3.38 18.16
C SER A 318 -20.08 3.94 17.69
N VAL A 319 -19.01 3.61 18.42
CA VAL A 319 -17.65 3.99 18.07
C VAL A 319 -17.07 2.93 17.14
N ILE A 320 -16.76 3.33 15.91
CA ILE A 320 -16.23 2.45 14.87
C ILE A 320 -14.74 2.74 14.72
N ILE A 321 -13.91 1.71 14.91
CA ILE A 321 -12.46 1.84 14.98
C ILE A 321 -11.81 0.84 14.02
N PRO A 322 -11.42 1.27 12.81
CA PRO A 322 -10.62 0.46 11.90
C PRO A 322 -9.24 0.12 12.48
N ILE A 323 -8.77 -1.09 12.22
CA ILE A 323 -7.47 -1.62 12.65
C ILE A 323 -6.74 -2.16 11.42
N TYR A 324 -5.62 -1.53 11.08
CA TYR A 324 -4.72 -1.95 10.00
C TYR A 324 -3.26 -1.85 10.45
N GLY A 325 -2.48 -2.93 10.30
CA GLY A 325 -1.07 -3.02 10.70
C GLY A 325 -0.81 -3.00 12.21
N ARG A 326 -1.32 -2.01 12.95
CA ARG A 326 -1.12 -1.84 14.40
C ARG A 326 -2.38 -2.12 15.22
N TYR A 327 -2.47 -3.33 15.76
CA TYR A 327 -3.53 -3.70 16.70
C TYR A 327 -3.23 -3.29 18.15
N ASP A 328 -2.00 -2.89 18.48
CA ASP A 328 -1.59 -2.69 19.87
C ASP A 328 -2.25 -1.45 20.53
N PHE A 329 -2.63 -0.44 19.75
CA PHE A 329 -3.35 0.73 20.26
C PHE A 329 -4.71 0.42 20.88
N LEU A 330 -5.36 -0.69 20.49
CA LEU A 330 -6.60 -1.15 21.11
C LEU A 330 -6.43 -1.37 22.61
N GLN A 331 -5.24 -1.79 23.08
CA GLN A 331 -5.00 -1.96 24.52
C GLN A 331 -5.07 -0.62 25.27
N HIS A 332 -4.49 0.43 24.68
CA HIS A 332 -4.47 1.78 25.24
C HIS A 332 -5.86 2.42 25.22
N GLN A 333 -6.60 2.25 24.12
CA GLN A 333 -7.97 2.73 24.02
C GLN A 333 -8.89 2.04 25.04
N LEU A 334 -8.84 0.71 25.15
CA LEU A 334 -9.67 -0.02 26.11
C LEU A 334 -9.29 0.26 27.57
N LEU A 335 -8.03 0.54 27.87
CA LEU A 335 -7.63 1.05 29.18
C LEU A 335 -8.31 2.40 29.47
N ALA A 336 -8.26 3.35 28.53
CA ALA A 336 -8.90 4.65 28.69
C ALA A 336 -10.43 4.53 28.82
N PHE A 337 -11.07 3.76 27.93
CA PHE A 337 -12.52 3.56 27.89
C PHE A 337 -13.04 2.82 29.12
N SER A 338 -12.37 1.75 29.56
CA SER A 338 -12.79 0.99 30.75
C SER A 338 -12.75 1.82 32.04
N SER A 339 -11.87 2.83 32.10
CA SER A 339 -11.76 3.74 33.23
C SER A 339 -12.85 4.83 33.25
N ASP A 340 -13.59 4.99 32.16
CA ASP A 340 -14.59 6.02 31.96
C ASP A 340 -16.01 5.44 32.05
N ALA A 341 -16.75 5.84 33.09
CA ALA A 341 -18.10 5.35 33.31
C ALA A 341 -19.07 5.74 32.19
N ASP A 342 -18.80 6.84 31.48
CA ASP A 342 -19.60 7.30 30.33
C ASP A 342 -19.61 6.26 29.18
N MET A 343 -18.49 5.54 28.99
CA MET A 343 -18.36 4.54 27.94
C MET A 343 -19.32 3.36 28.08
N GLN A 344 -19.93 3.16 29.26
CA GLN A 344 -20.98 2.14 29.45
C GLN A 344 -22.27 2.47 28.68
N ASN A 345 -22.47 3.75 28.32
CA ASN A 345 -23.62 4.21 27.52
C ASN A 345 -23.39 4.06 26.01
N HIS A 346 -22.22 3.61 25.60
CA HIS A 346 -21.78 3.55 24.21
C HIS A 346 -21.37 2.12 23.86
N GLU A 347 -21.25 1.84 22.56
CA GLU A 347 -20.66 0.58 22.10
C GLU A 347 -19.38 0.85 21.30
N ILE A 348 -18.45 -0.09 21.35
CA ILE A 348 -17.18 -0.03 20.64
C ILE A 348 -17.13 -1.19 19.65
N ILE A 349 -16.78 -0.88 18.41
CA ILE A 349 -16.70 -1.82 17.29
C ILE A 349 -15.32 -1.67 16.66
N TYR A 350 -14.45 -2.66 16.89
CA TYR A 350 -13.16 -2.75 16.22
C TYR A 350 -13.31 -3.50 14.90
N VAL A 351 -12.88 -2.89 13.80
CA VAL A 351 -12.93 -3.47 12.45
C VAL A 351 -11.53 -3.88 12.06
N LEU A 352 -11.24 -5.18 12.03
CA LEU A 352 -9.96 -5.68 11.55
C LEU A 352 -9.93 -5.66 10.02
N ASP A 353 -9.16 -4.72 9.47
CA ASP A 353 -8.98 -4.48 8.03
C ASP A 353 -7.63 -5.00 7.50
N ASP A 354 -6.91 -5.77 8.32
CA ASP A 354 -5.65 -6.40 7.96
C ASP A 354 -5.65 -7.89 8.32
N PRO A 355 -5.88 -8.79 7.34
CA PRO A 355 -5.95 -10.23 7.61
C PRO A 355 -4.61 -10.81 8.11
N ARG A 356 -3.47 -10.12 7.86
CA ARG A 356 -2.14 -10.64 8.22
C ARG A 356 -1.89 -10.69 9.72
N ILE A 357 -2.62 -9.88 10.49
CA ILE A 357 -2.45 -9.72 11.94
C ILE A 357 -3.64 -10.29 12.73
N GLU A 358 -4.50 -11.07 12.08
CA GLU A 358 -5.75 -11.59 12.65
C GLU A 358 -5.53 -12.41 13.93
N ARG A 359 -4.50 -13.26 13.93
CA ARG A 359 -4.16 -14.10 15.07
C ARG A 359 -3.80 -13.26 16.29
N GLU A 360 -2.89 -12.31 16.13
CA GLU A 360 -2.39 -11.45 17.18
C GLU A 360 -3.47 -10.50 17.70
N PHE A 361 -4.31 -9.98 16.79
CA PHE A 361 -5.48 -9.19 17.13
C PHE A 361 -6.45 -9.96 18.02
N ASN A 362 -6.81 -11.20 17.66
CA ASN A 362 -7.72 -12.04 18.43
C ASN A 362 -7.18 -12.37 19.83
N ILE A 363 -5.91 -12.76 19.92
CA ILE A 363 -5.25 -13.02 21.22
C ILE A 363 -5.30 -11.77 22.10
N THR A 364 -5.01 -10.61 21.51
CA THR A 364 -5.03 -9.33 22.21
C THR A 364 -6.42 -9.00 22.73
N CYS A 365 -7.46 -9.17 21.91
CA CYS A 365 -8.87 -8.94 22.28
C CYS A 365 -9.28 -9.76 23.52
N HIS A 366 -8.93 -11.05 23.55
CA HIS A 366 -9.18 -11.89 24.73
C HIS A 366 -8.41 -11.40 25.96
N GLY A 367 -7.15 -11.00 25.81
CA GLY A 367 -6.30 -10.51 26.89
C GLY A 367 -6.83 -9.21 27.52
N VAL A 368 -7.17 -8.23 26.69
CA VAL A 368 -7.69 -6.93 27.16
C VAL A 368 -9.08 -7.07 27.77
N PHE A 369 -9.95 -7.89 27.20
CA PHE A 369 -11.26 -8.14 27.80
C PHE A 369 -11.11 -8.83 29.17
N ASN A 370 -10.21 -9.79 29.28
CA ASN A 370 -9.94 -10.45 30.57
C ASN A 370 -9.37 -9.51 31.63
N THR A 371 -8.65 -8.46 31.21
CA THR A 371 -8.02 -7.50 32.12
C THR A 371 -8.99 -6.39 32.52
N PHE A 372 -9.64 -5.75 31.54
CA PHE A 372 -10.43 -4.54 31.76
C PHE A 372 -11.93 -4.78 31.91
N LYS A 373 -12.43 -5.94 31.46
CA LYS A 373 -13.86 -6.34 31.54
C LYS A 373 -14.82 -5.32 30.91
N HIS A 374 -14.33 -4.49 29.99
CA HIS A 374 -15.16 -3.55 29.24
C HIS A 374 -15.69 -4.23 27.96
N PRO A 375 -17.01 -4.20 27.68
CA PRO A 375 -17.56 -4.86 26.52
C PRO A 375 -17.19 -4.19 25.19
N PHE A 376 -16.97 -4.98 24.13
CA PHE A 376 -16.80 -4.48 22.75
C PHE A 376 -17.12 -5.56 21.72
N LYS A 377 -17.29 -5.14 20.47
CA LYS A 377 -17.47 -6.00 19.29
C LYS A 377 -16.22 -5.96 18.42
N THR A 378 -15.98 -7.05 17.70
CA THR A 378 -15.02 -7.10 16.60
C THR A 378 -15.70 -7.57 15.32
N ILE A 379 -15.17 -7.15 14.19
CA ILE A 379 -15.61 -7.60 12.87
C ILE A 379 -14.40 -7.72 11.95
N HIS A 380 -14.30 -8.82 11.22
CA HIS A 380 -13.15 -9.17 10.41
C HIS A 380 -13.50 -8.95 8.94
N ALA A 381 -12.78 -8.04 8.27
CA ALA A 381 -13.01 -7.76 6.86
C ALA A 381 -12.51 -8.89 5.94
N GLY A 382 -11.54 -9.70 6.41
CA GLY A 382 -10.89 -10.77 5.66
C GLY A 382 -9.92 -10.29 4.57
N LYS A 383 -9.89 -8.99 4.30
CA LYS A 383 -9.05 -8.29 3.32
C LYS A 383 -8.98 -6.79 3.68
N ASN A 384 -8.10 -6.07 2.99
CA ASN A 384 -7.94 -4.62 3.18
C ASN A 384 -8.96 -3.86 2.31
N LEU A 385 -9.98 -3.30 2.97
CA LEU A 385 -11.03 -2.49 2.36
C LEU A 385 -10.67 -0.99 2.36
N GLY A 386 -9.58 -0.62 3.02
CA GLY A 386 -9.20 0.76 3.30
C GLY A 386 -10.09 1.43 4.33
N PHE A 387 -9.74 2.66 4.72
CA PHE A 387 -10.44 3.39 5.78
C PHE A 387 -11.95 3.52 5.53
N ALA A 388 -12.35 3.88 4.31
CA ALA A 388 -13.76 4.02 3.95
C ALA A 388 -14.55 2.71 4.09
N GLY A 389 -14.00 1.61 3.54
CA GLY A 389 -14.66 0.30 3.57
C GLY A 389 -14.76 -0.28 4.98
N ALA A 390 -13.69 -0.17 5.77
CA ALA A 390 -13.69 -0.61 7.17
C ALA A 390 -14.72 0.16 8.03
N ASN A 391 -14.80 1.48 7.90
CA ASN A 391 -15.80 2.27 8.62
C ASN A 391 -17.23 1.92 8.20
N ASN A 392 -17.47 1.75 6.90
CA ASN A 392 -18.78 1.34 6.39
C ASN A 392 -19.18 -0.04 6.90
N LEU A 393 -18.23 -0.99 6.95
CA LEU A 393 -18.45 -2.33 7.49
C LEU A 393 -18.82 -2.28 8.98
N GLY A 394 -18.09 -1.50 9.79
CA GLY A 394 -18.43 -1.29 11.19
C GLY A 394 -19.80 -0.63 11.39
N ALA A 395 -20.15 0.35 10.56
CA ALA A 395 -21.45 1.04 10.59
C ALA A 395 -22.63 0.10 10.27
N SER A 396 -22.40 -0.95 9.48
CA SER A 396 -23.43 -1.94 9.12
C SER A 396 -23.96 -2.74 10.33
N ILE A 397 -23.10 -2.97 11.33
CA ILE A 397 -23.45 -3.69 12.57
C ILE A 397 -23.65 -2.78 13.78
N ALA A 398 -23.44 -1.47 13.61
CA ALA A 398 -23.68 -0.46 14.63
C ALA A 398 -25.17 -0.40 15.02
N THR A 399 -25.46 -0.19 16.30
CA THR A 399 -26.83 -0.15 16.86
C THR A 399 -27.18 1.18 17.53
N GLY A 400 -26.20 2.08 17.67
CA GLY A 400 -26.38 3.37 18.31
C GLY A 400 -27.11 4.38 17.43
N LYS A 401 -27.68 5.40 18.09
CA LYS A 401 -28.33 6.53 17.40
C LYS A 401 -27.33 7.32 16.57
N TYR A 402 -26.16 7.56 17.12
CA TYR A 402 -25.05 8.21 16.44
C TYR A 402 -23.95 7.20 16.13
N ILE A 403 -23.19 7.48 15.08
CA ILE A 403 -21.93 6.78 14.79
C ILE A 403 -20.76 7.76 14.98
N LEU A 404 -19.66 7.25 15.50
CA LEU A 404 -18.39 7.95 15.58
C LEU A 404 -17.34 7.15 14.81
N ALA A 405 -16.88 7.67 13.67
CA ALA A 405 -15.64 7.17 13.06
C ALA A 405 -14.48 7.68 13.90
N LEU A 406 -13.63 6.78 14.41
CA LEU A 406 -12.51 7.10 15.29
C LEU A 406 -11.27 6.29 14.89
N ASN A 407 -10.14 6.96 14.67
CA ASN A 407 -8.89 6.25 14.41
C ASN A 407 -8.43 5.44 15.64
N SER A 408 -7.74 4.33 15.39
CA SER A 408 -7.22 3.44 16.44
C SER A 408 -6.20 4.09 17.37
N ASP A 409 -5.51 5.13 16.90
CA ASP A 409 -4.48 5.88 17.62
C ASP A 409 -4.98 7.23 18.16
N VAL A 410 -6.30 7.41 18.24
CA VAL A 410 -6.94 8.54 18.93
C VAL A 410 -7.35 8.13 20.35
N MET A 411 -6.94 8.95 21.33
CA MET A 411 -7.13 8.71 22.76
C MET A 411 -7.85 9.88 23.44
N PRO A 412 -8.81 9.63 24.35
CA PRO A 412 -9.48 10.71 25.05
C PRO A 412 -8.57 11.40 26.07
N SER A 413 -8.64 12.74 26.14
CA SER A 413 -7.89 13.50 27.16
C SER A 413 -8.57 13.51 28.53
N LYS A 414 -9.90 13.33 28.56
CA LYS A 414 -10.73 13.43 29.77
C LYS A 414 -11.87 12.42 29.72
N LYS A 415 -12.35 12.03 30.90
CA LYS A 415 -13.55 11.17 31.05
C LYS A 415 -14.83 11.92 30.67
N GLY A 416 -15.86 11.20 30.25
CA GLY A 416 -17.15 11.74 29.79
C GLY A 416 -17.09 12.50 28.48
N TRP A 417 -16.02 12.32 27.69
CA TRP A 417 -15.79 13.06 26.45
C TRP A 417 -16.86 12.74 25.40
N LEU A 418 -17.25 11.47 25.28
CA LEU A 418 -18.15 11.02 24.21
C LEU A 418 -19.59 11.45 24.48
N GLY A 419 -20.05 11.35 25.72
CA GLY A 419 -21.34 11.89 26.16
C GLY A 419 -21.43 13.39 25.91
N ARG A 420 -20.38 14.16 26.25
CA ARG A 420 -20.34 15.62 25.96
C ARG A 420 -20.38 15.93 24.47
N LEU A 421 -19.65 15.18 23.63
CA LEU A 421 -19.72 15.35 22.17
C LEU A 421 -21.12 15.02 21.63
N ALA A 422 -21.77 13.96 22.13
CA ALA A 422 -23.12 13.58 21.73
C ALA A 422 -24.18 14.62 22.15
N GLU A 423 -24.07 15.16 23.36
CA GLU A 423 -24.92 16.26 23.85
C GLU A 423 -24.70 17.53 23.02
N LYS A 424 -23.44 17.87 22.72
CA LYS A 424 -23.10 19.01 21.86
C LYS A 424 -23.73 18.84 20.49
N PHE A 425 -23.52 17.69 19.83
CA PHE A 425 -24.11 17.39 18.52
C PHE A 425 -25.63 17.60 18.52
N ALA A 426 -26.34 17.05 19.51
CA ALA A 426 -27.79 17.18 19.62
C ALA A 426 -28.29 18.63 19.78
N SER A 427 -27.44 19.54 20.27
CA SER A 427 -27.79 20.95 20.49
C SER A 427 -27.55 21.86 19.28
N LEU A 428 -26.83 21.37 18.25
CA LEU A 428 -26.45 22.16 17.09
C LEU A 428 -27.62 22.34 16.11
N ASP A 429 -27.56 23.40 15.33
CA ASP A 429 -28.55 23.68 14.29
C ASP A 429 -28.24 22.88 13.02
N SER A 430 -29.10 21.90 12.71
CA SER A 430 -28.98 21.04 11.52
C SER A 430 -27.57 20.45 11.28
N PRO A 431 -26.93 19.83 12.30
CA PRO A 431 -25.62 19.25 12.14
C PRO A 431 -25.69 18.04 11.20
N GLY A 432 -24.72 17.97 10.29
CA GLY A 432 -24.42 16.76 9.53
C GLY A 432 -23.30 15.98 10.19
N ILE A 433 -22.23 16.69 10.55
CA ILE A 433 -21.00 16.12 11.09
C ILE A 433 -20.45 17.05 12.18
N LEU A 434 -19.97 16.47 13.29
CA LEU A 434 -19.18 17.15 14.30
C LEU A 434 -17.82 16.47 14.45
N GLY A 435 -16.76 17.21 14.18
CA GLY A 435 -15.41 16.84 14.60
C GLY A 435 -15.07 17.39 15.98
N THR A 436 -13.94 17.00 16.53
CA THR A 436 -13.38 17.56 17.76
C THR A 436 -11.92 17.96 17.57
N LYS A 437 -11.42 18.89 18.38
CA LYS A 437 -10.00 19.24 18.37
C LYS A 437 -9.14 18.01 18.66
N LEU A 438 -8.14 17.79 17.82
CA LEU A 438 -7.10 16.78 18.01
C LEU A 438 -5.77 17.48 18.24
N VAL A 439 -5.01 16.98 19.21
CA VAL A 439 -3.65 17.44 19.52
C VAL A 439 -2.69 16.27 19.48
N TYR A 440 -1.43 16.56 19.18
CA TYR A 440 -0.33 15.60 19.35
C TYR A 440 0.01 15.40 20.83
N GLU A 441 0.87 14.43 21.12
CA GLU A 441 1.36 14.11 22.47
C GLU A 441 2.08 15.29 23.16
N ASP A 442 2.61 16.23 22.38
CA ASP A 442 3.27 17.46 22.84
C ASP A 442 2.33 18.67 22.96
N GLU A 443 1.01 18.42 22.91
CA GLU A 443 -0.07 19.43 22.96
C GLU A 443 -0.05 20.45 21.81
N THR A 444 0.70 20.17 20.73
CA THR A 444 0.58 20.93 19.49
C THR A 444 -0.65 20.48 18.70
N ILE A 445 -1.24 21.39 17.93
CA ILE A 445 -2.48 21.15 17.18
C ILE A 445 -2.22 20.12 16.08
N GLN A 446 -3.09 19.11 16.01
CA GLN A 446 -3.18 18.19 14.88
C GLN A 446 -4.37 18.56 13.98
N HIS A 447 -5.51 18.89 14.60
CA HIS A 447 -6.75 19.25 13.89
C HIS A 447 -7.63 20.17 14.73
N ILE A 448 -8.15 21.23 14.11
CA ILE A 448 -9.17 22.14 14.65
C ILE A 448 -10.15 22.55 13.53
N GLY A 449 -10.55 21.58 12.70
CA GLY A 449 -11.19 21.83 11.42
C GLY A 449 -10.18 21.85 10.27
N MET A 450 -10.68 21.81 9.05
CA MET A 450 -9.90 21.85 7.81
C MET A 450 -10.56 22.77 6.79
N VAL A 451 -9.74 23.22 5.84
CA VAL A 451 -10.19 24.04 4.70
C VAL A 451 -9.70 23.44 3.41
N PHE A 452 -10.47 23.60 2.34
CA PHE A 452 -10.02 23.25 1.00
C PHE A 452 -8.96 24.25 0.55
N GLN A 453 -7.77 23.78 0.22
CA GLN A 453 -6.69 24.61 -0.31
C GLN A 453 -6.28 24.12 -1.69
N ASP A 454 -6.16 25.04 -2.64
CA ASP A 454 -5.67 24.67 -3.97
C ASP A 454 -4.21 24.22 -3.86
N ASP A 455 -3.87 23.09 -4.49
CA ASP A 455 -2.51 22.58 -4.48
C ASP A 455 -1.58 23.56 -5.24
N ALA A 456 -0.44 23.88 -4.63
CA ALA A 456 0.48 24.87 -5.17
C ALA A 456 1.17 24.41 -6.46
N TYR A 457 1.34 23.10 -6.66
CA TYR A 457 2.02 22.51 -7.80
C TYR A 457 1.03 21.98 -8.85
N TYR A 458 -0.19 21.60 -8.43
CA TYR A 458 -1.24 21.07 -9.32
C TYR A 458 -2.56 21.84 -9.20
N PRO A 459 -2.66 23.01 -9.86
CA PRO A 459 -3.86 23.84 -9.79
C PRO A 459 -5.16 23.11 -10.13
N GLY A 460 -6.16 23.37 -9.31
CA GLY A 460 -7.48 22.77 -9.34
C GLY A 460 -7.60 21.44 -8.60
N ILE A 461 -6.52 20.88 -8.06
CA ILE A 461 -6.61 19.81 -7.05
C ILE A 461 -6.78 20.48 -5.68
N TRP A 462 -7.91 20.24 -5.04
CA TRP A 462 -8.22 20.81 -3.73
C TRP A 462 -7.75 19.87 -2.62
N MET A 463 -6.72 20.26 -1.90
CA MET A 463 -6.16 19.55 -0.75
C MET A 463 -6.93 19.87 0.54
N ASN A 464 -7.01 18.89 1.44
CA ASN A 464 -7.56 19.06 2.79
C ASN A 464 -6.48 19.66 3.71
N TYR A 465 -6.46 20.98 3.88
CA TYR A 465 -5.45 21.66 4.69
C TYR A 465 -5.89 21.79 6.14
N HIS A 466 -4.99 21.50 7.09
CA HIS A 466 -5.18 21.66 8.52
C HIS A 466 -4.58 23.00 9.00
N PRO A 467 -5.40 24.03 9.29
CA PRO A 467 -4.90 25.29 9.84
C PRO A 467 -4.21 25.07 11.19
N HIS A 468 -3.10 25.79 11.42
CA HIS A 468 -2.33 25.78 12.67
C HIS A 468 -1.73 24.42 13.07
N LYS A 469 -1.70 23.41 12.18
CA LYS A 469 -1.06 22.11 12.45
C LYS A 469 0.38 22.32 12.91
N GLY A 470 0.75 21.70 14.03
CA GLY A 470 2.06 21.82 14.68
C GLY A 470 2.27 23.06 15.56
N MET A 471 1.30 23.99 15.63
CA MET A 471 1.38 25.12 16.56
C MET A 471 0.97 24.68 17.99
N PRO A 472 1.60 25.22 19.05
CA PRO A 472 1.17 24.95 20.43
C PRO A 472 -0.29 25.37 20.65
N SER A 473 -1.12 24.44 21.12
CA SER A 473 -2.58 24.65 21.21
C SER A 473 -2.98 25.84 22.09
N HIS A 474 -2.25 26.10 23.17
CA HIS A 474 -2.49 27.22 24.08
C HIS A 474 -2.26 28.62 23.46
N LEU A 475 -1.62 28.71 22.28
CA LEU A 475 -1.40 29.96 21.55
C LEU A 475 -2.54 30.28 20.57
N ILE A 476 -3.42 29.32 20.28
CA ILE A 476 -4.49 29.48 19.31
C ILE A 476 -5.81 29.70 20.05
N ASN A 477 -6.37 30.90 19.87
CA ASN A 477 -7.68 31.22 20.41
C ASN A 477 -8.76 30.62 19.51
N THR A 478 -9.56 29.71 20.05
CA THR A 478 -10.65 29.03 19.34
C THR A 478 -11.98 29.41 20.02
N LYS A 479 -13.07 29.52 19.26
CA LYS A 479 -14.41 29.62 19.86
C LYS A 479 -14.92 28.22 20.18
N GLU A 480 -15.82 28.10 21.17
CA GLU A 480 -16.23 26.80 21.73
C GLU A 480 -16.60 25.75 20.67
N THR A 481 -17.52 26.09 19.76
CA THR A 481 -17.93 25.24 18.64
C THR A 481 -18.17 26.12 17.41
N GLU A 482 -17.59 25.78 16.27
CA GLU A 482 -17.61 26.61 15.07
C GLU A 482 -18.01 25.84 13.81
N LEU A 483 -18.51 26.57 12.81
CA LEU A 483 -18.66 26.04 11.45
C LEU A 483 -17.29 25.91 10.80
N THR A 484 -17.13 24.88 9.99
CA THR A 484 -15.91 24.64 9.22
C THR A 484 -16.26 24.02 7.86
N GLU A 485 -15.34 24.06 6.92
CA GLU A 485 -15.58 23.49 5.58
C GLU A 485 -15.58 21.95 5.63
N LEU A 486 -14.67 21.37 6.42
CA LEU A 486 -14.53 19.93 6.59
C LEU A 486 -13.83 19.58 7.92
N VAL A 487 -14.01 18.34 8.38
CA VAL A 487 -13.32 17.76 9.54
C VAL A 487 -12.63 16.45 9.15
N THR A 488 -11.66 16.00 9.95
CA THR A 488 -10.86 14.80 9.61
C THR A 488 -11.59 13.51 9.96
N GLY A 489 -11.39 12.48 9.14
CA GLY A 489 -11.83 11.10 9.39
C GLY A 489 -11.41 10.54 10.74
N ALA A 490 -10.35 11.08 11.35
CA ALA A 490 -9.83 10.59 12.62
C ALA A 490 -10.82 10.69 13.79
N CYS A 491 -11.78 11.61 13.73
CA CYS A 491 -12.87 11.72 14.71
C CYS A 491 -14.07 12.46 14.09
N MET A 492 -15.10 11.72 13.64
CA MET A 492 -16.31 12.28 13.01
C MET A 492 -17.58 11.69 13.61
N LEU A 493 -18.36 12.52 14.32
CA LEU A 493 -19.65 12.15 14.89
C LEU A 493 -20.81 12.57 13.98
N MET A 494 -21.78 11.69 13.76
CA MET A 494 -22.97 11.96 12.95
C MET A 494 -24.17 11.06 13.32
N GLU A 495 -25.36 11.43 12.85
CA GLU A 495 -26.53 10.55 12.94
C GLU A 495 -26.35 9.32 12.05
N LYS A 496 -26.63 8.12 12.59
CA LYS A 496 -26.50 6.86 11.86
C LYS A 496 -27.40 6.85 10.62
N ASP A 497 -28.65 7.25 10.77
CA ASP A 497 -29.62 7.28 9.67
C ASP A 497 -29.17 8.25 8.56
N PHE A 498 -28.58 9.38 8.95
CA PHE A 498 -28.02 10.33 8.00
C PHE A 498 -26.84 9.73 7.22
N PHE A 499 -25.87 9.12 7.92
CA PHE A 499 -24.73 8.43 7.30
C PHE A 499 -25.17 7.38 6.27
N ILE A 500 -26.14 6.54 6.64
CA ILE A 500 -26.71 5.53 5.74
C ILE A 500 -27.39 6.20 4.54
N SER A 501 -28.16 7.27 4.78
CA SER A 501 -28.91 7.95 3.71
C SER A 501 -28.03 8.59 2.64
N VAL A 502 -26.81 9.00 3.00
CA VAL A 502 -25.82 9.57 2.06
C VAL A 502 -24.85 8.53 1.49
N GLY A 503 -25.06 7.25 1.81
CA GLY A 503 -24.25 6.13 1.31
C GLY A 503 -22.90 5.93 2.00
N GLY A 504 -22.73 6.45 3.22
CA GLY A 504 -21.51 6.30 4.02
C GLY A 504 -20.26 6.96 3.39
N PHE A 505 -19.07 6.48 3.75
CA PHE A 505 -17.82 6.87 3.09
C PHE A 505 -17.78 6.33 1.67
N ASP A 506 -17.29 7.12 0.71
CA ASP A 506 -17.10 6.62 -0.67
C ASP A 506 -15.86 5.72 -0.73
N THR A 507 -16.06 4.47 -1.13
CA THR A 507 -15.01 3.45 -1.17
C THR A 507 -14.13 3.56 -2.41
N ARG A 508 -14.33 4.56 -3.28
CA ARG A 508 -13.47 4.83 -4.44
C ARG A 508 -12.19 5.59 -4.09
N TYR A 509 -12.11 6.20 -2.91
CA TYR A 509 -10.84 6.73 -2.39
C TYR A 509 -9.99 5.55 -1.92
N ILE A 510 -8.87 5.34 -2.59
CA ILE A 510 -8.04 4.15 -2.40
C ILE A 510 -7.22 4.30 -1.11
N LEU A 511 -7.33 3.33 -0.20
CA LEU A 511 -6.68 3.24 1.13
C LEU A 511 -7.03 4.36 2.13
N GLY A 512 -7.20 5.60 1.68
CA GLY A 512 -7.53 6.78 2.49
C GLY A 512 -7.24 8.09 1.73
N ASP A 513 -7.26 9.21 2.42
CA ASP A 513 -7.25 10.58 1.87
C ASP A 513 -8.51 10.93 1.06
N PHE A 514 -9.15 12.05 1.44
CA PHE A 514 -10.33 12.68 0.83
C PHE A 514 -11.70 12.02 1.08
N GLU A 515 -11.76 10.82 1.64
CA GLU A 515 -13.04 10.20 2.03
C GLU A 515 -13.78 10.99 3.13
N ASP A 516 -13.03 11.67 3.99
CA ASP A 516 -13.57 12.55 5.03
C ASP A 516 -14.18 13.83 4.45
N SER A 517 -13.49 14.47 3.50
CA SER A 517 -14.00 15.65 2.81
C SER A 517 -15.14 15.32 1.85
N ASP A 518 -15.14 14.15 1.20
CA ASP A 518 -16.29 13.62 0.47
C ASP A 518 -17.54 13.54 1.35
N LEU A 519 -17.41 12.98 2.56
CA LEU A 519 -18.54 12.87 3.48
C LEU A 519 -19.03 14.24 3.97
N CYS A 520 -18.11 15.18 4.22
CA CYS A 520 -18.46 16.57 4.52
C CYS A 520 -19.22 17.24 3.37
N LEU A 521 -18.83 16.99 2.11
CA LEU A 521 -19.49 17.54 0.93
C LEU A 521 -20.85 16.89 0.65
N LYS A 522 -21.01 15.59 0.94
CA LYS A 522 -22.33 14.95 0.99
C LYS A 522 -23.24 15.64 2.00
N ALA A 523 -22.76 15.92 3.20
CA ALA A 523 -23.51 16.67 4.20
C ALA A 523 -23.88 18.08 3.74
N TYR A 524 -22.94 18.81 3.14
CA TYR A 524 -23.21 20.12 2.54
C TYR A 524 -24.33 20.04 1.48
N ARG A 525 -24.29 19.07 0.56
CA ARG A 525 -25.35 18.88 -0.47
C ARG A 525 -26.73 18.56 0.12
N HIS A 526 -26.79 18.05 1.34
CA HIS A 526 -28.02 17.78 2.08
C HIS A 526 -28.45 18.96 2.97
N ASN A 527 -27.88 20.15 2.79
CA ASN A 527 -28.13 21.36 3.61
C ASN A 527 -27.87 21.12 5.11
N LYS A 528 -26.92 20.22 5.41
CA LYS A 528 -26.42 19.97 6.76
C LYS A 528 -25.11 20.73 6.96
N LYS A 529 -24.86 21.10 8.22
CA LYS A 529 -23.69 21.90 8.60
C LYS A 529 -22.58 21.02 9.17
N ILE A 530 -21.33 21.40 8.91
CA ILE A 530 -20.14 20.76 9.48
C ILE A 530 -19.65 21.63 10.63
N TYR A 531 -19.50 21.01 11.79
CA TYR A 531 -19.04 21.69 13.00
C TYR A 531 -17.74 21.08 13.51
N ILE A 532 -16.96 21.90 14.19
CA ILE A 532 -15.80 21.48 14.98
C ILE A 532 -16.00 21.96 16.42
N ASP A 533 -15.93 21.03 17.39
CA ASP A 533 -15.84 21.39 18.80
C ASP A 533 -14.38 21.54 19.22
N THR A 534 -14.03 22.68 19.80
CA THR A 534 -12.65 22.98 20.23
C THR A 534 -12.48 22.99 21.74
N GLN A 535 -13.57 22.83 22.50
CA GLN A 535 -13.52 22.66 23.95
C GLN A 535 -13.06 21.25 24.31
N GLU A 536 -13.59 20.26 23.61
CA GLU A 536 -13.15 18.89 23.72
C GLU A 536 -11.92 18.62 22.88
N SER A 537 -10.97 17.95 23.50
CA SER A 537 -9.67 17.65 22.92
C SER A 537 -9.39 16.17 23.06
N LEU A 538 -8.94 15.53 22.00
CA LEU A 538 -8.40 14.18 22.03
C LEU A 538 -6.93 14.21 21.59
N TYR A 539 -6.15 13.22 22.02
CA TYR A 539 -4.80 13.02 21.51
C TYR A 539 -4.86 12.16 20.25
N HIS A 540 -4.09 12.50 19.22
CA HIS A 540 -3.96 11.72 18.00
C HIS A 540 -2.48 11.43 17.74
N LEU A 541 -2.09 10.15 17.84
CA LEU A 541 -0.69 9.71 17.83
C LEU A 541 -0.14 9.42 16.41
N GLU A 542 -0.66 10.12 15.40
CA GLU A 542 -0.45 9.98 13.94
C GLU A 542 0.99 9.59 13.51
N ARG A 543 2.02 10.12 14.22
CA ARG A 543 3.44 9.85 13.93
C ARG A 543 3.85 8.40 14.16
N LEU A 544 3.11 7.64 14.97
CA LEU A 544 3.44 6.26 15.35
C LEU A 544 2.76 5.21 14.47
N SER A 545 1.71 5.58 13.74
CA SER A 545 0.97 4.71 12.81
C SER A 545 1.40 4.92 11.36
N GLN A 546 1.71 6.16 10.95
CA GLN A 546 2.12 6.48 9.56
C GLN A 546 3.53 5.98 9.18
N ASN A 547 4.43 5.77 10.16
CA ASN A 547 5.79 5.25 9.94
C ASN A 547 5.82 3.81 9.39
N LEU A 548 4.69 3.09 9.39
CA LEU A 548 4.58 1.73 8.86
C LEU A 548 4.18 1.66 7.39
N VAL A 549 3.61 2.73 6.87
CA VAL A 549 3.27 2.79 5.46
C VAL A 549 4.45 3.52 4.81
N ASP A 550 5.19 2.80 3.98
CA ASP A 550 6.42 3.23 3.29
C ASP A 550 6.38 4.72 2.92
N SER A 551 7.35 5.51 3.40
CA SER A 551 7.46 6.96 3.20
C SER A 551 7.95 7.31 1.79
N GLY A 552 7.64 6.46 0.81
CA GLY A 552 8.01 6.62 -0.59
C GLY A 552 7.10 7.58 -1.35
N ASP A 553 7.57 7.98 -2.53
CA ASP A 553 6.88 8.82 -3.52
C ASP A 553 5.47 8.29 -3.90
N TRP A 554 5.24 6.98 -3.79
CA TRP A 554 3.96 6.37 -4.16
C TRP A 554 2.76 6.85 -3.33
N LYS A 555 2.94 7.11 -2.03
CA LYS A 555 1.84 7.64 -1.18
C LYS A 555 1.39 9.01 -1.66
N TYR A 556 2.34 9.89 -1.91
CA TYR A 556 2.05 11.23 -2.41
C TYR A 556 1.33 11.16 -3.76
N LYS A 557 1.78 10.27 -4.64
CA LYS A 557 1.09 9.98 -5.91
C LYS A 557 -0.33 9.46 -5.72
N LEU A 558 -0.55 8.60 -4.73
CA LEU A 558 -1.88 8.11 -4.36
C LEU A 558 -2.78 9.25 -3.87
N THR A 559 -2.27 10.13 -2.99
CA THR A 559 -3.01 11.32 -2.56
C THR A 559 -3.39 12.20 -3.76
N LEU A 560 -2.48 12.41 -4.73
CA LEU A 560 -2.80 13.17 -5.94
C LEU A 560 -3.84 12.49 -6.83
N LEU A 561 -3.80 11.15 -6.93
CA LEU A 561 -4.83 10.36 -7.61
C LEU A 561 -6.21 10.56 -6.96
N ASN A 562 -6.31 10.37 -5.64
CA ASN A 562 -7.54 10.59 -4.90
C ASN A 562 -8.00 12.06 -5.01
N GLY A 563 -7.07 13.00 -5.05
CA GLY A 563 -7.34 14.43 -5.28
C GLY A 563 -7.88 14.75 -6.67
N LEU A 564 -7.46 14.03 -7.72
CA LEU A 564 -8.07 14.14 -9.05
C LEU A 564 -9.52 13.65 -9.04
N TYR A 565 -9.75 12.50 -8.44
CA TYR A 565 -11.09 11.94 -8.33
C TYR A 565 -12.01 12.89 -7.52
N GLN A 566 -11.51 13.45 -6.42
CA GLN A 566 -12.17 14.51 -5.65
C GLN A 566 -12.51 15.73 -6.52
N LYS A 567 -11.55 16.19 -7.34
CA LYS A 567 -11.73 17.33 -8.25
C LYS A 567 -12.83 17.07 -9.26
N GLU A 568 -12.83 15.90 -9.91
CA GLU A 568 -13.85 15.53 -10.90
C GLU A 568 -15.24 15.42 -10.28
N LYS A 569 -15.33 14.84 -9.07
CA LYS A 569 -16.59 14.62 -8.39
C LYS A 569 -17.18 15.89 -7.76
N TRP A 570 -16.34 16.69 -7.11
CA TRP A 570 -16.78 17.75 -6.19
C TRP A 570 -16.27 19.14 -6.52
N GLY A 571 -15.50 19.33 -7.59
CA GLY A 571 -14.81 20.59 -7.88
C GLY A 571 -15.71 21.83 -7.85
N ASP A 572 -16.97 21.74 -8.30
CA ASP A 572 -17.92 22.86 -8.23
C ASP A 572 -18.53 23.04 -6.83
N ALA A 573 -18.83 21.95 -6.12
CA ALA A 573 -19.30 22.02 -4.73
C ALA A 573 -18.26 22.67 -3.81
N ILE A 574 -16.98 22.33 -4.00
CA ILE A 574 -15.87 22.92 -3.23
C ILE A 574 -15.80 24.43 -3.47
N LYS A 575 -15.95 24.89 -4.72
CA LYS A 575 -16.00 26.33 -5.02
C LYS A 575 -17.20 27.01 -4.34
N GLU A 576 -18.36 26.37 -4.33
CA GLU A 576 -19.57 26.88 -3.65
C GLU A 576 -19.34 27.04 -2.14
N VAL A 577 -18.81 26.00 -1.47
CA VAL A 577 -18.44 26.01 -0.04
C VAL A 577 -17.49 27.17 0.27
N LYS A 578 -16.42 27.32 -0.53
CA LYS A 578 -15.43 28.40 -0.35
C LYS A 578 -16.00 29.80 -0.57
N GLN A 579 -16.95 29.97 -1.48
CA GLN A 579 -17.59 31.27 -1.73
C GLN A 579 -18.58 31.65 -0.64
N GLN A 580 -19.27 30.66 -0.09
CA GLN A 580 -20.29 30.87 0.94
C GLN A 580 -19.68 31.11 2.32
N ASN A 581 -18.36 30.88 2.51
CA ASN A 581 -17.67 30.93 3.81
C ASN A 581 -18.52 30.21 4.87
N VAL A 582 -18.89 28.95 4.58
CA VAL A 582 -19.83 28.13 5.36
C VAL A 582 -19.80 28.44 6.85
#